data_AF-A0A150N393-F1
#
_entry.id   AF-A0A150N393-F1
#
_cell.length_a   1.000
_cell.length_b   1.000
_cell.length_c   1.000
_cell.angle_alpha   90.00
_cell.angle_beta   90.00
_cell.angle_gamma   90.00
#
_symmetry.space_group_name_H-M   'P 1'
#
loop_
_entity.id
_entity.type
_entity.pdbx_description
1 polymer ?
#
loop_
_entity_poly.entity_id
_entity_poly.type
_entity_poly.pdbx_seq_one_letter_code
_entity_poly.pdbx_strand_id
1 'polypeptide(L)' 'MVELSGCDHETAKQIVSSQEMSEPLYRFDQEDFHVWITAIQEECDYILTTNHRRFPAQIGPIKRIHPSDFYEHLSNP' A
#
# COMPACT_ATOMS: atom_id res chain seq x y z
N MET A 1 -10.67 -11.44 -18.42
CA MET A 1 -10.98 -9.99 -18.40
C MET A 1 -11.32 -9.65 -16.97
N VAL A 2 -10.36 -9.06 -16.25
CA VAL A 2 -10.57 -8.53 -14.89
C VAL A 2 -10.15 -7.07 -15.04
N GLU A 3 -11.12 -6.19 -15.29
CA GLU A 3 -10.88 -4.76 -15.17
C GLU A 3 -10.73 -4.48 -13.67
N LEU A 4 -9.48 -4.26 -13.23
CA LEU A 4 -9.19 -3.65 -11.94
C LEU A 4 -9.82 -2.25 -11.99
N SER A 5 -10.99 -2.11 -11.38
CA SER A 5 -11.84 -0.94 -11.52
C SER A 5 -11.12 0.31 -11.04
N GLY A 6 -10.69 1.15 -11.99
CA GLY A 6 -11.12 2.54 -12.11
C GLY A 6 -11.17 3.38 -10.85
N CYS A 7 -10.21 3.27 -9.93
CA CYS A 7 -10.00 4.35 -8.97
C CYS A 7 -9.34 5.50 -9.72
N ASP A 8 -10.08 6.57 -9.97
CA ASP A 8 -9.50 7.78 -10.54
C ASP A 8 -8.41 8.32 -9.60
N HIS A 9 -7.39 8.96 -10.18
CA HIS A 9 -6.19 9.36 -9.45
C HIS A 9 -6.48 10.39 -8.33
N GLU A 10 -7.59 11.12 -8.41
CA GLU A 10 -8.01 12.08 -7.38
C GLU A 10 -8.71 11.38 -6.21
N THR A 11 -9.55 10.39 -6.48
CA THR A 11 -10.14 9.49 -5.48
C THR A 11 -9.05 8.73 -4.75
N ALA A 12 -8.02 8.26 -5.47
CA ALA A 12 -6.85 7.63 -4.87
C ALA A 12 -6.14 8.59 -3.89
N LYS A 13 -5.90 9.83 -4.31
CA LYS A 13 -5.30 10.86 -3.43
C LYS A 13 -6.16 11.13 -2.21
N GLN A 14 -7.49 11.18 -2.34
CA GLN A 14 -8.39 11.42 -1.21
C GLN A 14 -8.37 10.28 -0.19
N ILE A 15 -8.44 9.03 -0.67
CA ILE A 15 -8.37 7.82 0.17
C ILE A 15 -7.03 7.75 0.91
N VAL A 16 -5.93 8.09 0.23
CA VAL A 16 -4.61 8.09 0.87
C VAL A 16 -4.47 9.27 1.85
N SER A 17 -5.01 10.45 1.50
CA SER A 17 -4.96 11.63 2.37
C SER A 17 -5.79 11.45 3.65
N SER A 18 -6.82 10.60 3.64
CA SER A 18 -7.61 10.28 4.82
C SER A 18 -6.96 9.24 5.74
N GLN A 19 -5.95 8.50 5.27
CA GLN A 19 -5.31 7.38 5.98
C GLN A 19 -4.03 7.76 6.76
N GLU A 20 -3.97 8.98 7.31
CA GLU A 20 -2.86 9.47 8.16
C GLU A 20 -1.47 9.06 7.67
N MET A 21 -1.11 9.47 6.45
CA MET A 21 0.24 9.23 5.95
C MET A 21 1.29 9.93 6.80
N SER A 22 2.38 9.22 7.13
CA SER A 22 3.50 9.77 7.89
C SER A 22 4.33 10.80 7.10
N GLU A 23 4.25 10.79 5.77
CA GLU A 23 4.98 11.69 4.88
C GLU A 23 4.11 12.19 3.73
N PRO A 24 4.44 13.35 3.12
CA PRO A 24 3.65 13.90 2.03
C PRO A 24 3.78 13.12 0.71
N LEU A 25 2.68 13.06 -0.05
CA LEU A 25 2.52 12.24 -1.27
C LEU A 25 3.64 12.40 -2.32
N TYR A 26 4.21 13.59 -2.49
CA TYR A 26 5.26 13.84 -3.50
C TYR A 26 6.56 13.06 -3.23
N ARG A 27 6.76 12.55 -2.01
CA ARG A 27 7.93 11.73 -1.68
C ARG A 27 7.82 10.31 -2.21
N PHE A 28 6.61 9.86 -2.50
CA PHE A 28 6.35 8.51 -2.96
C PHE A 28 6.20 8.42 -4.48
N ASP A 29 6.30 7.20 -5.00
CA ASP A 29 6.02 6.93 -6.40
C ASP A 29 4.50 6.97 -6.62
N GLN A 30 4.06 7.84 -7.52
CA GLN A 30 2.64 8.01 -7.79
C GLN A 30 2.09 6.86 -8.63
N GLU A 31 2.95 6.16 -9.37
CA GLU A 31 2.54 4.98 -10.13
C GLU A 31 2.19 3.83 -9.19
N ASP A 32 2.78 3.75 -8.00
CA ASP A 32 2.52 2.69 -7.01
C ASP A 32 1.23 2.92 -6.20
N PHE A 33 0.54 4.05 -6.37
CA PHE A 33 -0.70 4.36 -5.65
C PHE A 33 -1.77 3.29 -5.85
N HIS A 34 -1.90 2.71 -7.05
CA HIS A 34 -2.92 1.71 -7.34
C HIS A 34 -2.81 0.48 -6.42
N VAL A 35 -1.58 0.10 -6.04
CA VAL A 35 -1.33 -1.01 -5.11
C VAL A 35 -1.90 -0.67 -3.72
N TRP A 36 -1.71 0.56 -3.25
CA TRP A 36 -2.17 1.00 -1.93
C TRP A 36 -3.69 1.13 -1.90
N ILE A 37 -4.29 1.70 -2.94
CA ILE A 37 -5.74 1.80 -3.04
C ILE A 37 -6.36 0.43 -2.99
N THR A 38 -5.82 -0.52 -3.75
CA THR A 38 -6.30 -1.90 -3.72
C THR A 38 -6.16 -2.48 -2.31
N ALA A 39 -5.02 -2.28 -1.63
CA ALA A 39 -4.83 -2.77 -0.27
C ALA A 39 -5.81 -2.15 0.75
N ILE A 40 -6.14 -0.87 0.61
CA ILE A 40 -7.13 -0.19 1.47
C ILE A 40 -8.54 -0.73 1.19
N GLN A 41 -8.92 -0.87 -0.08
CA GLN A 41 -10.24 -1.35 -0.50
C GLN A 41 -10.49 -2.80 -0.09
N GLU A 42 -9.46 -3.63 -0.16
CA GLU A 42 -9.50 -5.05 0.22
C GLU A 42 -9.18 -5.27 1.71
N GLU A 43 -9.13 -4.19 2.51
CA GLU A 43 -8.89 -4.24 3.97
C GLU A 43 -7.67 -5.08 4.37
N CYS A 44 -6.59 -4.97 3.60
CA CYS A 44 -5.37 -5.75 3.81
C CYS A 44 -4.59 -5.28 5.04
N ASP A 45 -3.95 -6.20 5.75
CA ASP A 45 -2.98 -5.83 6.80
C ASP A 45 -1.59 -5.53 6.24
N TYR A 46 -1.23 -6.17 5.12
CA TYR A 46 0.12 -6.16 4.58
C TYR A 46 0.19 -5.97 3.07
N ILE A 47 1.20 -5.24 2.62
CA ILE A 47 1.67 -5.26 1.23
C ILE A 47 3.02 -5.97 1.19
N LEU A 48 3.03 -7.15 0.55
CA LEU A 48 4.24 -7.95 0.37
C LEU A 48 5.04 -7.44 -0.83
N THR A 49 6.20 -6.85 -0.58
CA THR A 49 7.07 -6.40 -1.67
C THR A 49 8.51 -6.23 -1.21
N THR A 50 9.44 -6.43 -2.13
CA THR A 50 10.86 -6.08 -1.97
C THR A 50 11.16 -4.67 -2.48
N ASN A 51 10.15 -3.92 -2.95
CA ASN A 51 10.33 -2.54 -3.36
C ASN A 51 10.35 -1.62 -2.13
N HIS A 52 11.48 -0.95 -1.90
CA HIS A 52 11.65 0.08 -0.86
C HIS A 52 11.83 1.48 -1.46
N ARG A 53 11.86 1.61 -2.80
CA ARG A 53 12.15 2.89 -3.45
C ARG A 53 10.89 3.70 -3.57
N ARG A 54 10.82 4.81 -2.82
CA ARG A 54 9.67 5.73 -2.82
C ARG A 54 8.34 5.00 -2.56
N PHE A 55 8.39 3.86 -1.87
CA PHE A 55 7.23 3.11 -1.42
C PHE A 55 7.16 3.22 0.11
N PRO A 56 6.04 3.68 0.68
CA PRO A 56 5.91 3.90 2.11
C PRO A 56 6.09 2.60 2.90
N ALA A 57 6.66 2.71 4.11
CA ALA A 57 6.73 1.58 5.03
C ALA A 57 5.36 1.23 5.62
N GLN A 58 4.48 2.22 5.75
CA GLN A 58 3.15 2.08 6.34
C GLN A 58 2.19 3.15 5.78
N ILE A 59 0.92 2.80 5.62
CA ILE A 59 -0.19 3.73 5.32
C ILE A 59 -1.36 3.33 6.20
N GLY A 60 -1.81 4.22 7.09
CA GLY A 60 -2.78 3.86 8.11
C GLY A 60 -2.36 2.57 8.86
N PRO A 61 -3.19 1.53 8.91
CA PRO A 61 -2.84 0.24 9.52
C PRO A 61 -2.01 -0.69 8.61
N ILE A 62 -1.98 -0.44 7.30
CA ILE A 62 -1.37 -1.32 6.31
C ILE A 62 0.15 -1.21 6.38
N LYS A 63 0.84 -2.34 6.55
CA LYS A 63 2.31 -2.39 6.62
C LYS A 63 2.92 -2.97 5.36
N ARG A 64 3.99 -2.36 4.88
CA ARG A 64 4.85 -3.01 3.90
C ARG A 64 5.73 -4.04 4.60
N ILE A 65 5.74 -5.27 4.10
CA ILE A 65 6.54 -6.35 4.65
C ILE A 65 7.34 -7.04 3.54
N HIS A 66 8.59 -7.40 3.84
CA HIS A 66 9.40 -8.19 2.92
C HIS A 66 8.85 -9.63 2.87
N PRO A 67 8.84 -10.31 1.70
CA PRO A 67 8.31 -11.67 1.60
C PRO A 67 8.95 -12.69 2.56
N SER A 68 10.26 -12.58 2.82
CA SER A 68 10.92 -13.45 3.82
C SER A 68 10.37 -13.22 5.22
N ASP A 69 10.20 -11.96 5.61
CA ASP A 69 9.76 -11.59 6.95
C ASP A 69 8.31 -12.01 7.17
N PHE A 70 7.48 -11.91 6.12
CA PHE A 70 6.11 -12.43 6.14
C PHE A 70 6.09 -13.96 6.27
N TYR A 71 6.97 -14.67 5.56
CA TYR A 71 7.11 -16.11 5.71
C TYR A 71 7.52 -16.51 7.14
N GLU A 72 8.45 -15.79 7.74
CA GLU A 72 8.84 -15.99 9.14
C GLU A 72 7.68 -15.74 10.11
N HIS A 73 6.92 -14.67 9.88
CA HIS A 73 5.73 -14.32 10.67
C HIS A 73 4.65 -15.43 10.62
N LEU A 74 4.45 -16.05 9.46
CA LEU A 74 3.54 -17.19 9.32
C LEU A 74 4.07 -18.49 9.92
N SER A 75 5.39 -18.67 9.93
CA SER A 75 6.04 -19.90 10.38
C SER A 75 6.24 -19.92 11.91
N ASN A 76 6.30 -18.76 12.55
CA ASN A 76 6.47 -18.57 14.00
C ASN A 76 5.47 -17.51 14.53
N PRO A 77 4.17 -17.86 14.66
CA PRO A 77 3.13 -16.93 15.09
C PRO A 77 3.22 -16.52 16.56
#